data_AF-A0A662DI87-F1
#
_entry.id   AF-A0A662DI87-F1
#
_cell.length_a   1.000
_cell.length_b   1.000
_cell.length_c   1.000
_cell.angle_alpha   90.00
_cell.angle_beta   90.00
_cell.angle_gamma   90.00
#
_symmetry.space_group_name_H-M   'P 1'
#
loop_
_entity.id
_entity.type
_entity.pdbx_description
1 polymer ?
#
loop_
_entity_poly.entity_id
_entity_poly.type
_entity_poly.pdbx_seq_one_letter_code
_entity_poly.pdbx_strand_id
1 'polypeptide(L)'
;MGKGIFNLKKAAQTTLQDNPTSRATLAGAITSILNPYFILWWVTVGTALIMRSIIFGVLGFILFAIVHWLCDFVWYSLISYGVHRSGRVWGKKVQLLLFGLSSFLLIGFGVWFIISSLKWMI
;
A
#
# COMPACT_ATOMS: atom_id res chain seq x y z
N MET A 1 -7.86 26.88 29.21
CA MET A 1 -7.53 26.89 27.77
C MET A 1 -7.78 25.54 27.06
N GLY A 2 -8.77 24.72 27.47
CA GLY A 2 -8.95 23.35 26.93
C GLY A 2 -10.11 23.14 25.95
N LYS A 3 -10.98 24.15 25.74
CA LYS A 3 -12.19 24.01 24.90
C LYS A 3 -11.90 24.07 23.38
N GLY A 4 -10.74 24.61 22.98
CA GLY A 4 -10.32 24.68 21.57
C GLY A 4 -9.86 23.36 20.97
N ILE A 5 -9.25 22.47 21.77
CA ILE A 5 -8.74 21.16 21.31
C ILE A 5 -9.86 20.19 20.93
N PHE A 6 -11.00 20.24 21.63
CA PHE A 6 -12.16 19.42 21.29
C PHE A 6 -12.82 19.87 19.98
N ASN A 7 -12.82 21.18 19.69
CA ASN A 7 -13.33 21.71 18.44
C ASN A 7 -12.40 21.40 17.24
N LEU A 8 -11.08 21.28 17.46
CA LEU A 8 -10.13 20.83 16.42
C LEU A 8 -10.32 19.37 16.05
N LYS A 9 -10.51 18.47 17.05
CA LYS A 9 -10.87 17.07 16.78
C LYS A 9 -12.20 16.96 16.05
N LYS A 10 -13.19 17.76 16.46
CA LYS A 10 -14.52 17.77 15.85
C LYS A 10 -14.48 18.30 14.41
N ALA A 11 -13.73 19.38 14.14
CA ALA A 11 -13.51 19.95 12.81
C ALA A 11 -12.75 18.98 11.89
N ALA A 12 -11.68 18.36 12.39
CA ALA A 12 -10.99 17.28 11.68
C ALA A 12 -11.97 16.15 11.38
N GLN A 13 -12.72 15.64 12.38
CA GLN A 13 -13.76 14.63 12.20
C GLN A 13 -14.85 15.03 11.21
N THR A 14 -15.20 16.31 11.10
CA THR A 14 -16.20 16.78 10.11
C THR A 14 -15.61 16.78 8.70
N THR A 15 -14.32 17.08 8.53
CA THR A 15 -13.60 16.84 7.27
C THR A 15 -13.40 15.34 6.99
N LEU A 16 -13.43 14.49 8.03
CA LEU A 16 -13.34 13.04 7.89
C LEU A 16 -14.70 12.35 7.62
N GLN A 17 -15.80 13.10 7.59
CA GLN A 17 -17.19 12.63 7.43
C GLN A 17 -17.62 12.53 5.94
N ASP A 18 -16.70 12.71 4.98
CA ASP A 18 -16.98 12.33 3.59
C ASP A 18 -16.71 10.83 3.39
N ASN A 19 -17.70 10.16 2.80
CA ASN A 19 -17.87 8.72 2.62
C ASN A 19 -16.60 7.87 2.93
N PRO A 20 -16.58 7.10 4.04
CA PRO A 20 -15.37 6.41 4.52
C PRO A 20 -14.77 5.44 3.50
N THR A 21 -15.57 4.92 2.56
CA THR A 21 -15.10 4.08 1.45
C THR A 21 -14.30 4.85 0.41
N SER A 22 -14.72 6.07 0.04
CA SER A 22 -14.02 6.91 -0.96
C SER A 22 -12.64 7.35 -0.48
N ARG A 23 -12.45 7.52 0.84
CA ARG A 23 -11.15 7.93 1.39
C ARG A 23 -10.19 6.75 1.53
N ALA A 24 -10.69 5.55 1.79
CA ALA A 24 -9.87 4.34 1.82
C ALA A 24 -9.33 3.98 0.42
N THR A 25 -10.17 4.10 -0.62
CA THR A 25 -9.74 3.89 -2.01
C THR A 25 -8.74 4.95 -2.47
N LEU A 26 -8.98 6.23 -2.14
CA LEU A 26 -8.05 7.31 -2.45
C LEU A 26 -6.71 7.16 -1.73
N ALA A 27 -6.72 6.84 -0.43
CA ALA A 27 -5.49 6.58 0.32
C ALA A 27 -4.73 5.36 -0.24
N GLY A 28 -5.43 4.29 -0.62
CA GLY A 28 -4.84 3.12 -1.29
C GLY A 28 -4.22 3.45 -2.65
N ALA A 29 -4.87 4.29 -3.46
CA ALA A 29 -4.35 4.74 -4.75
C ALA A 29 -3.09 5.61 -4.58
N ILE A 30 -3.14 6.61 -3.69
CA ILE A 30 -2.01 7.49 -3.40
C ILE A 30 -0.81 6.69 -2.88
N THR A 31 -1.05 5.78 -1.92
CA THR A 31 0.03 4.95 -1.36
C THR A 31 0.61 3.97 -2.39
N SER A 32 -0.20 3.40 -3.28
CA SER A 32 0.30 2.54 -4.37
C SER A 32 1.18 3.29 -5.36
N ILE A 33 0.77 4.51 -5.76
CA ILE A 33 1.52 5.33 -6.72
C ILE A 33 2.82 5.85 -6.09
N LEU A 34 2.78 6.29 -4.83
CA LEU A 34 3.95 6.80 -4.12
C LEU A 34 4.88 5.69 -3.61
N ASN A 35 4.53 4.42 -3.76
CA ASN A 35 5.38 3.32 -3.33
C ASN A 35 6.47 3.06 -4.39
N PRO A 36 7.75 3.38 -4.11
CA PRO A 36 8.84 3.17 -5.06
C PRO A 36 9.00 1.70 -5.45
N TYR A 37 8.61 0.76 -4.57
CA TYR A 37 8.64 -0.66 -4.87
C TYR A 37 7.74 -1.03 -6.05
N PHE A 38 6.57 -0.39 -6.20
CA PHE A 38 5.66 -0.66 -7.32
C PHE A 38 6.31 -0.30 -8.66
N ILE A 39 6.93 0.88 -8.73
CA ILE A 39 7.63 1.36 -9.92
C ILE A 39 8.86 0.47 -10.20
N LEU A 40 9.66 0.19 -9.17
CA LEU A 40 10.86 -0.65 -9.30
C LEU A 40 10.51 -2.06 -9.77
N TRP A 41 9.42 -2.65 -9.28
CA TRP A 41 8.96 -3.97 -9.70
C TRP A 41 8.61 -3.99 -11.20
N TRP A 42 7.88 -2.98 -11.69
CA TRP A 42 7.53 -2.88 -13.11
C TRP A 42 8.75 -2.69 -14.01
N VAL A 43 9.72 -1.86 -13.58
CA VAL A 43 10.96 -1.60 -14.34
C VAL A 43 11.88 -2.82 -14.38
N THR A 44 11.86 -3.67 -13.35
CA THR A 44 12.75 -4.83 -13.26
C THR A 44 12.06 -6.11 -13.70
N VAL A 45 11.23 -6.67 -12.83
CA VAL A 45 10.53 -7.95 -13.01
C VAL A 45 9.50 -7.81 -14.12
N GLY A 46 8.67 -6.77 -14.09
CA GLY A 46 7.64 -6.52 -15.10
C GLY A 46 8.19 -6.48 -16.52
N THR A 47 9.25 -5.69 -16.75
CA THR A 47 9.94 -5.63 -18.04
C THR A 47 10.49 -6.99 -18.47
N ALA A 48 11.11 -7.75 -17.57
CA ALA A 48 11.63 -9.08 -17.89
C ALA A 48 10.51 -10.07 -18.31
N LEU A 49 9.35 -10.03 -17.65
CA LEU A 49 8.19 -10.87 -18.00
C LEU A 49 7.57 -10.45 -19.33
N ILE A 50 7.45 -9.15 -19.60
CA ILE A 50 6.96 -8.64 -20.89
C ILE A 50 7.89 -9.08 -22.02
N MET A 51 9.21 -8.90 -21.86
CA MET A 51 10.20 -9.29 -22.88
C MET A 51 10.12 -10.78 -23.20
N ARG A 52 9.97 -11.64 -22.18
CA ARG A 52 9.78 -13.08 -22.39
C ARG A 52 8.48 -13.42 -23.11
N SER A 53 7.42 -12.66 -22.86
CA SER A 53 6.10 -12.89 -23.45
C SER A 53 6.03 -12.46 -24.92
N ILE A 54 6.76 -11.42 -25.30
CA ILE A 54 6.85 -10.93 -26.69
C ILE A 54 7.53 -11.95 -27.63
N ILE A 55 8.36 -12.86 -27.10
CA ILE A 55 8.97 -13.95 -27.88
C ILE A 55 7.90 -14.84 -28.54
N PHE A 56 6.74 -14.96 -27.91
CA PHE A 56 5.58 -15.70 -28.42
C PHE A 56 4.62 -14.82 -29.25
N GLY A 57 5.05 -13.61 -29.62
CA GLY A 57 4.27 -12.63 -30.37
C GLY A 57 3.17 -11.94 -29.54
N VAL A 58 2.29 -11.22 -30.24
CA VAL A 58 1.17 -10.46 -29.63
C VAL A 58 0.24 -11.37 -28.82
N LEU A 59 0.04 -12.61 -29.28
CA LEU A 59 -0.79 -13.59 -28.59
C LEU A 59 -0.21 -13.97 -27.22
N GLY A 60 1.12 -14.15 -27.13
CA GLY A 60 1.83 -14.43 -25.89
C GLY A 60 1.74 -13.30 -24.87
N PHE A 61 1.83 -12.05 -25.35
CA PHE A 61 1.64 -10.88 -24.49
C PHE A 61 0.23 -10.78 -23.92
N ILE A 62 -0.81 -11.00 -24.74
CA ILE A 62 -2.21 -10.96 -24.29
C ILE A 62 -2.47 -12.07 -23.26
N LEU A 63 -2.00 -13.29 -23.53
CA LEU A 63 -2.16 -14.41 -22.62
C LEU A 63 -1.43 -14.16 -21.29
N PHE A 64 -0.21 -13.64 -21.35
CA PHE A 64 0.56 -13.23 -20.17
C PHE A 64 -0.21 -12.19 -19.35
N ALA A 65 -0.72 -11.13 -19.97
CA ALA A 65 -1.45 -10.07 -19.28
C ALA A 65 -2.68 -10.62 -18.54
N ILE A 66 -3.47 -11.50 -19.19
CA ILE A 66 -4.66 -12.11 -18.59
C ILE A 66 -4.27 -12.99 -17.40
N VAL A 67 -3.30 -13.89 -17.58
CA VAL A 67 -2.88 -14.82 -16.51
C VAL A 67 -2.26 -14.05 -15.34
N HIS A 68 -1.46 -13.03 -15.62
CA HIS A 68 -0.83 -12.20 -14.61
C HIS A 68 -1.88 -11.45 -13.77
N TRP A 69 -2.85 -10.79 -14.40
CA TRP A 69 -3.94 -10.12 -13.68
C TRP A 69 -4.82 -11.09 -12.88
N LEU A 70 -5.08 -12.29 -13.40
CA LEU A 70 -5.80 -13.32 -12.65
C LEU A 70 -5.01 -13.78 -11.43
N CYS A 71 -3.69 -13.95 -11.56
CA CYS A 71 -2.81 -14.29 -10.44
C CYS A 71 -2.86 -13.22 -9.35
N ASP A 72 -2.75 -11.94 -9.75
CA ASP A 72 -2.87 -10.81 -8.83
C ASP A 72 -4.24 -10.79 -8.15
N PHE A 73 -5.32 -10.99 -8.90
CA PHE A 73 -6.66 -11.02 -8.35
C PHE A 73 -6.85 -12.14 -7.31
N VAL A 74 -6.37 -13.34 -7.61
CA VAL A 74 -6.40 -14.48 -6.68
C VAL A 74 -5.56 -14.17 -5.44
N TRP A 75 -4.36 -13.63 -5.62
CA TRP A 75 -3.47 -13.27 -4.52
C TRP A 75 -4.09 -12.23 -3.59
N TYR A 76 -4.58 -11.12 -4.12
CA TYR A 76 -5.24 -10.08 -3.32
C TYR A 76 -6.51 -10.59 -2.65
N SER A 77 -7.28 -11.46 -3.31
CA SER A 77 -8.46 -12.09 -2.71
C SER A 77 -8.09 -13.01 -1.55
N LEU A 78 -7.04 -13.82 -1.69
CA LEU A 78 -6.53 -14.69 -0.63
C LEU A 78 -6.02 -13.87 0.57
N ILE A 79 -5.25 -12.81 0.33
CA ILE A 79 -4.78 -11.90 1.38
C ILE A 79 -5.97 -11.21 2.07
N SER A 80 -6.91 -10.67 1.31
CA SER A 80 -8.13 -10.03 1.84
C SER A 80 -8.93 -11.00 2.70
N TYR A 81 -9.12 -12.24 2.24
CA TYR A 81 -9.79 -13.29 3.00
C TYR A 81 -9.02 -13.65 4.27
N GLY A 82 -7.70 -13.79 4.20
CA GLY A 82 -6.82 -14.05 5.34
C GLY A 82 -6.90 -12.95 6.40
N VAL A 83 -6.87 -11.68 5.98
CA VAL A 83 -7.02 -10.51 6.86
C VAL A 83 -8.42 -10.46 7.45
N HIS A 84 -9.47 -10.69 6.66
CA HIS A 84 -10.85 -10.73 7.14
C HIS A 84 -11.05 -11.83 8.20
N ARG A 85 -10.44 -13.01 8.00
CA ARG A 85 -10.49 -14.11 8.97
C ARG A 85 -9.66 -13.78 10.22
N SER A 86 -8.49 -13.17 10.05
CA SER A 86 -7.61 -12.75 11.15
C SER A 86 -8.27 -11.68 12.02
N GLY A 87 -8.99 -10.71 11.43
CA GLY A 87 -9.72 -9.68 12.17
C GLY A 87 -10.80 -10.22 13.11
N ARG A 88 -11.28 -11.46 12.89
CA ARG A 88 -12.24 -12.13 13.80
C ARG A 88 -11.55 -12.93 14.91
N VAL A 89 -10.27 -13.28 14.76
CA VAL A 89 -9.49 -14.09 15.70
C VAL A 89 -8.53 -13.23 16.54
N TRP A 90 -8.03 -12.12 15.98
CA TRP A 90 -7.08 -11.22 16.62
C TRP A 90 -7.83 -10.02 17.23
N GLY A 91 -7.92 -9.97 18.56
CA GLY A 91 -8.59 -8.88 19.26
C GLY A 91 -7.94 -7.51 19.02
N LYS A 92 -8.67 -6.42 19.32
CA LYS A 92 -8.26 -5.01 19.12
C LYS A 92 -6.81 -4.67 19.55
N LYS A 93 -6.29 -5.37 20.56
CA LYS A 93 -4.92 -5.18 21.07
C LYS A 93 -3.83 -5.53 20.04
N VAL A 94 -4.02 -6.59 19.26
CA VAL A 94 -3.01 -7.05 18.31
C VAL A 94 -3.00 -6.18 17.05
N GLN A 95 -4.17 -5.73 16.60
CA GLN A 95 -4.27 -4.74 15.52
C GLN A 95 -3.59 -3.43 15.91
N LEU A 96 -3.75 -2.97 17.15
CA LEU A 96 -3.10 -1.75 17.64
C LEU A 96 -1.58 -1.91 17.72
N LEU A 97 -1.09 -3.08 18.13
CA LEU A 97 0.34 -3.39 18.20
C LEU A 97 0.97 -3.48 16.82
N LEU A 98 0.32 -4.15 15.86
CA LEU A 98 0.75 -4.20 14.46
C LEU A 98 0.80 -2.81 13.83
N PHE A 99 -0.23 -1.99 14.06
CA PHE A 99 -0.28 -0.63 13.53
C PHE A 99 0.82 0.24 14.15
N GLY A 100 1.05 0.12 15.46
CA GLY A 100 2.13 0.82 16.16
C GLY A 100 3.51 0.41 15.64
N LEU A 101 3.76 -0.90 15.49
CA LEU A 101 5.02 -1.44 14.99
C LEU A 101 5.27 -1.02 13.54
N SER A 102 4.27 -1.14 12.67
CA SER A 102 4.37 -0.74 11.27
C SER A 102 4.64 0.76 11.15
N SER A 103 3.96 1.59 11.94
CA SER A 103 4.19 3.05 11.93
C SER A 103 5.59 3.40 12.41
N PHE A 104 6.06 2.75 13.48
CA PHE A 104 7.41 2.96 14.01
C PHE A 104 8.48 2.56 13.00
N LEU A 105 8.33 1.39 12.36
CA LEU A 105 9.24 0.94 11.30
C LEU A 105 9.26 1.91 10.12
N LEU A 106 8.09 2.40 9.69
CA LEU A 106 7.99 3.33 8.55
C LEU A 106 8.69 4.66 8.85
N ILE A 107 8.52 5.19 10.07
CA ILE A 107 9.21 6.41 10.52
C ILE A 107 10.72 6.16 10.60
N GLY A 108 11.14 5.04 11.20
CA GLY A 108 12.56 4.68 11.32
C GLY A 108 13.24 4.57 9.96
N PHE A 109 12.62 3.85 9.02
CA PHE A 109 13.11 3.75 7.64
C PHE A 109 13.10 5.10 6.91
N GLY A 110 12.06 5.91 7.09
CA GLY A 110 11.97 7.23 6.46
C GLY A 110 13.09 8.17 6.91
N VAL A 111 13.34 8.23 8.23
CA VAL A 111 14.44 9.04 8.79
C VAL A 111 15.80 8.52 8.31
N TRP A 112 16.00 7.20 8.35
CA TRP A 112 17.24 6.58 7.85
C TRP A 112 17.48 6.89 6.37
N PHE A 113 16.43 6.82 5.54
CA PHE A 113 16.51 7.13 4.12
C PHE A 113 16.91 8.59 3.85
N ILE A 114 16.34 9.55 4.60
CA ILE A 114 16.70 10.97 4.48
C ILE A 114 18.17 11.20 4.86
N ILE A 115 18.62 10.64 5.99
CA ILE A 115 20.01 10.77 6.45
C ILE A 115 20.97 10.12 5.44
N SER A 116 20.62 8.93 4.95
CA SER A 116 21.42 8.21 3.95
C SER A 116 21.52 8.98 2.63
N SER A 117 20.43 9.58 2.18
CA SER A 117 20.40 10.41 0.96
C SER A 117 21.26 11.67 1.12
N LEU A 118 21.17 12.36 2.27
CA LEU A 118 21.94 13.58 2.54
C LEU A 118 23.44 13.29 2.67
N LYS A 119 23.81 12.16 3.29
CA LYS A 119 25.21 11.71 3.41
C LYS A 119 25.82 11.34 2.06
N TRP A 120 25.02 10.90 1.09
CA TRP A 120 25.52 10.56 -0.25
C TRP A 120 25.71 11.80 -1.13
N MET A 121 25.12 12.94 -0.76
CA MET A 121 25.18 14.21 -1.49
C MET A 121 26.29 15.16 -0.99
N ILE A 122 26.93 14.85 0.15
CA ILE A 122 28.10 15.52 0.71
C ILE A 122 29.35 14.69 0.44
#